data_AF-A0A916GWZ1-F1
#
_entry.id   AF-A0A916GWZ1-F1
#
_cell.length_a   1.000
_cell.length_b   1.000
_cell.length_c   1.000
_cell.angle_alpha   90.00
_cell.angle_beta   90.00
_cell.angle_gamma   90.00
#
_symmetry.space_group_name_H-M   'P 1'
#
loop_
_entity.id
_entity.type
_entity.pdbx_description
1 polymer ?
#
loop_
_entity_poly.entity_id
_entity_poly.type
_entity_poly.pdbx_seq_one_letter_code
_entity_poly.pdbx_strand_id
1 'polypeptide(L)'
;MAAREILVRHRVVNGPRWRAFLVVCICLAISACYEFLEWWTALAIGADADAFLATQGDPWDTQWDMALAGIGACAALILLGRMHDRQLARFEHSP
;
A
#
# COMPACT_ATOMS: atom_id res chain seq x y z
N MET A 1 1.55 -1.06 7.58
CA MET A 1 1.31 -1.95 8.75
C MET A 1 -0.16 -2.02 9.17
N ALA A 2 -0.97 -0.97 8.94
CA ALA A 2 -2.41 -0.97 9.23
C ALA A 2 -3.19 -2.14 8.58
N ALA A 3 -3.01 -2.38 7.27
CA ALA A 3 -3.66 -3.51 6.60
C ALA A 3 -3.34 -4.86 7.27
N ARG A 4 -2.07 -5.08 7.64
CA ARG A 4 -1.65 -6.29 8.37
C ARG A 4 -2.34 -6.38 9.73
N GLU A 5 -2.43 -5.27 10.45
CA GLU A 5 -3.06 -5.20 11.77
C GLU A 5 -4.53 -5.61 11.70
N ILE A 6 -5.29 -5.07 10.74
CA ILE A 6 -6.69 -5.41 10.50
C ILE A 6 -6.84 -6.91 10.22
N LEU A 7 -6.03 -7.46 9.31
CA LEU A 7 -6.08 -8.88 8.95
C LEU A 7 -5.75 -9.82 10.14
N VAL A 8 -4.84 -9.40 11.02
CA VAL A 8 -4.48 -10.17 12.23
C VAL A 8 -5.56 -10.05 13.30
N ARG A 9 -6.00 -8.84 13.65
CA ARG A 9 -6.98 -8.60 14.72
C ARG A 9 -8.33 -9.22 14.41
N HIS A 10 -8.78 -9.14 13.16
CA HIS A 10 -10.06 -9.74 12.75
C HIS A 10 -9.95 -11.22 12.35
N ARG A 11 -8.75 -11.83 12.46
CA ARG A 11 -8.49 -13.23 12.10
C ARG A 11 -8.99 -13.60 10.68
N VAL A 12 -8.90 -12.64 9.74
CA VAL A 12 -9.46 -12.78 8.38
C VAL A 12 -8.71 -13.84 7.57
N VAL A 13 -7.40 -13.98 7.79
CA VAL A 13 -6.52 -14.83 6.99
C VAL A 13 -5.64 -15.69 7.88
N ASN A 14 -5.75 -17.00 7.69
CA ASN A 14 -4.94 -17.98 8.39
C ASN A 14 -3.58 -18.16 7.69
N GLY A 15 -2.50 -17.82 8.41
CA GLY A 15 -1.13 -18.08 7.96
C GLY A 15 -0.31 -16.81 7.67
N PRO A 16 0.98 -16.77 8.07
CA PRO A 16 1.82 -15.57 7.92
C PRO A 16 2.14 -15.23 6.45
N ARG A 17 2.27 -16.24 5.58
CA ARG A 17 2.60 -16.03 4.15
C ARG A 17 1.45 -15.39 3.37
N TRP A 18 0.24 -15.93 3.51
CA TRP A 18 -0.96 -15.36 2.88
C TRP A 18 -1.28 -13.95 3.38
N ARG A 19 -1.10 -13.68 4.68
CA ARG A 19 -1.21 -12.33 5.23
C ARG A 19 -0.20 -11.37 4.59
N ALA A 20 1.06 -11.77 4.46
CA ALA A 20 2.08 -10.94 3.84
C ALA A 20 1.74 -10.62 2.37
N PHE A 21 1.36 -11.63 1.59
CA PHE A 21 0.93 -11.46 0.21
C PHE A 21 -0.24 -10.47 0.08
N LEU A 22 -1.30 -10.66 0.86
CA LEU A 22 -2.47 -9.78 0.80
C LEU A 22 -2.16 -8.35 1.24
N VAL A 23 -1.27 -8.16 2.22
CA VAL A 23 -0.82 -6.81 2.60
C VAL A 23 -0.13 -6.12 1.43
N VAL A 24 0.74 -6.81 0.69
CA VAL A 24 1.38 -6.26 -0.51
C VAL A 24 0.35 -5.94 -1.59
N CYS A 25 -0.60 -6.85 -1.85
CA CYS A 25 -1.69 -6.60 -2.81
C CYS A 25 -2.54 -5.38 -2.44
N ILE A 26 -2.89 -5.21 -1.16
CA ILE A 26 -3.66 -4.05 -0.69
C ILE A 26 -2.86 -2.76 -0.90
N CYS A 27 -1.57 -2.74 -0.58
CA CYS A 27 -0.72 -1.57 -0.81
C CYS A 27 -0.64 -1.20 -2.29
N LEU A 28 -0.44 -2.19 -3.17
CA LEU A 28 -0.42 -1.97 -4.62
C LEU A 28 -1.77 -1.52 -5.16
N ALA A 29 -2.87 -2.10 -4.69
CA ALA A 29 -4.22 -1.71 -5.09
C ALA A 29 -4.53 -0.26 -4.71
N ILE A 30 -4.14 0.17 -3.50
CA ILE A 30 -4.30 1.56 -3.06
C ILE A 30 -3.48 2.51 -3.95
N SER A 31 -2.21 2.18 -4.22
CA SER A 31 -1.37 2.96 -5.13
C SER A 31 -1.99 3.06 -6.52
N ALA A 32 -2.37 1.94 -7.14
CA ALA A 32 -3.02 1.93 -8.45
C ALA A 32 -4.35 2.70 -8.47
N CYS A 33 -5.14 2.64 -7.40
CA CYS A 33 -6.37 3.42 -7.28
C CYS A 33 -6.09 4.93 -7.26
N TYR A 34 -5.03 5.36 -6.55
CA TYR A 34 -4.63 6.77 -6.52
C TYR A 34 -4.24 7.25 -7.93
N GLU A 35 -3.43 6.48 -8.64
CA GLU A 35 -3.04 6.78 -10.03
C GLU A 35 -4.23 6.85 -11.00
N PHE A 36 -5.21 5.95 -10.85
CA PHE A 36 -6.44 6.03 -11.66
C PHE A 36 -7.27 7.28 -11.37
N LEU A 37 -7.27 7.76 -10.12
CA LEU A 37 -7.94 9.01 -9.78
C LEU A 37 -7.21 10.21 -10.40
N GLU A 38 -5.88 10.23 -10.39
CA GLU A 38 -5.10 11.27 -11.06
C GLU A 38 -5.32 11.29 -12.58
N TRP A 39 -5.35 10.11 -13.21
CA TRP A 39 -5.68 10.01 -14.63
C TRP A 39 -7.10 10.54 -14.93
N TRP A 40 -8.08 10.19 -14.10
CA TRP A 40 -9.45 10.65 -14.29
C TRP A 40 -9.59 12.16 -14.05
N THR A 41 -8.96 12.72 -13.01
CA THR A 41 -9.00 14.17 -12.76
C THR A 41 -8.35 14.95 -13.89
N ALA A 42 -7.24 14.46 -14.45
CA ALA A 42 -6.62 15.04 -15.64
C ALA A 42 -7.58 15.10 -16.84
N LEU A 43 -8.31 14.00 -17.11
CA LEU A 43 -9.34 13.97 -18.16
C LEU A 43 -10.51 14.91 -17.88
N ALA A 44 -10.95 15.02 -16.63
CA ALA A 44 -12.14 15.79 -16.25
C ALA A 44 -11.92 17.32 -16.30
N ILE A 45 -10.70 17.79 -15.99
CA ILE A 45 -10.36 19.22 -15.97
C ILE A 45 -10.12 19.76 -17.39
N GLY A 46 -10.01 18.89 -18.40
CA GLY A 46 -9.76 19.30 -19.78
C GLY A 46 -8.41 19.99 -19.96
N ALA A 47 -7.48 19.77 -19.02
CA ALA A 47 -6.11 20.19 -19.18
C ALA A 47 -5.52 19.44 -20.38
N ASP A 48 -4.89 20.15 -21.31
CA ASP A 48 -3.91 19.54 -22.21
C ASP A 48 -3.03 18.63 -21.35
N ALA A 49 -2.91 17.37 -21.75
CA ALA A 49 -2.40 16.28 -20.93
C ALA A 49 -1.03 16.54 -20.27
N ASP A 50 -0.29 17.58 -20.70
CA ASP A 50 1.03 17.94 -20.18
C ASP A 50 1.01 18.90 -18.95
N ALA A 51 -0.09 19.61 -18.66
CA ALA A 51 -0.07 20.69 -17.65
C ALA A 51 -0.53 20.27 -16.23
N PHE A 52 -1.14 19.09 -16.09
CA PHE A 52 -1.69 18.62 -14.80
C PHE A 52 -1.42 17.14 -14.48
N LEU A 53 -0.81 16.39 -15.40
CA LEU A 53 -0.14 15.14 -15.01
C LEU A 53 1.08 15.55 -14.19
N ALA A 54 1.01 15.39 -12.87
CA ALA A 54 2.09 15.66 -11.92
C ALA A 54 3.38 14.85 -12.18
N THR A 55 3.43 14.11 -13.29
CA THR A 55 4.58 13.43 -13.89
C THR A 55 5.88 14.23 -13.95
N GLN A 56 5.86 15.57 -13.82
CA GLN A 56 7.06 16.41 -14.04
C GLN A 56 7.77 16.11 -15.38
N GLY A 57 7.05 15.52 -16.36
CA GLY A 57 7.60 15.02 -17.61
C GLY A 57 8.14 13.59 -17.60
N ASP A 58 7.89 12.79 -16.55
CA ASP A 58 8.24 11.36 -16.46
C ASP A 58 7.04 10.46 -16.82
N PRO A 59 7.06 9.78 -17.99
CA PRO A 59 6.01 8.84 -18.37
C PRO A 59 5.94 7.57 -17.50
N TRP A 60 6.95 7.35 -16.65
CA TRP A 60 7.06 6.18 -15.77
C TRP A 60 6.71 6.46 -14.31
N ASP A 61 6.28 7.67 -13.97
CA ASP A 61 5.97 8.11 -12.60
C ASP A 61 5.00 7.12 -11.90
N THR A 62 3.91 6.80 -12.59
CA THR A 62 2.86 5.84 -12.18
C THR A 62 3.44 4.47 -11.80
N GLN A 63 4.37 3.97 -12.62
CA GLN A 63 4.99 2.66 -12.43
C GLN A 63 6.03 2.70 -11.31
N TRP A 64 6.78 3.79 -11.17
CA TRP A 64 7.72 3.98 -10.07
C TRP A 64 7.00 4.06 -8.74
N ASP A 65 5.87 4.75 -8.66
CA ASP A 65 5.07 4.84 -7.45
C ASP A 65 4.54 3.48 -7.01
N MET A 66 3.98 2.71 -7.94
CA MET A 66 3.56 1.33 -7.65
C MET A 66 4.73 0.44 -7.23
N ALA A 67 5.89 0.55 -7.90
CA ALA A 67 7.08 -0.22 -7.57
C ALA A 67 7.61 0.11 -6.17
N LEU A 68 7.72 1.41 -5.84
CA LEU A 68 8.15 1.91 -4.55
C LEU A 68 7.15 1.52 -3.45
N ALA A 69 5.84 1.57 -3.71
CA ALA A 69 4.82 1.09 -2.80
C ALA A 69 4.97 -0.43 -2.52
N GLY A 70 5.25 -1.23 -3.55
CA GLY A 70 5.52 -2.66 -3.43
C GLY A 70 6.78 -2.96 -2.62
N ILE A 71 7.90 -2.30 -2.93
CA ILE A 71 9.17 -2.42 -2.20
C ILE A 71 8.99 -1.99 -0.74
N GLY A 72 8.33 -0.86 -0.50
CA GLY A 72 8.04 -0.35 0.84
C GLY A 72 7.17 -1.30 1.66
N ALA A 73 6.16 -1.92 1.05
CA ALA A 73 5.32 -2.94 1.70
C ALA A 73 6.14 -4.18 2.09
N CYS A 74 6.98 -4.69 1.18
CA CYS A 74 7.88 -5.81 1.44
C CYS A 74 8.88 -5.49 2.55
N ALA A 75 9.54 -4.33 2.47
CA ALA A 75 10.49 -3.86 3.47
C ALA A 75 9.83 -3.72 4.86
N ALA A 76 8.63 -3.13 4.93
CA ALA A 76 7.88 -3.00 6.18
C ALA A 76 7.55 -4.38 6.78
N LEU A 77 7.14 -5.35 5.97
CA LEU A 77 6.84 -6.70 6.44
C LEU A 77 8.09 -7.42 6.98
N ILE A 78 9.23 -7.28 6.31
CA ILE A 78 10.51 -7.90 6.70
C ILE A 78 11.07 -7.24 7.96
N LEU A 79 11.15 -5.92 7.97
CA LEU A 79 11.84 -5.16 9.02
C LEU A 79 10.97 -4.98 10.27
N LEU A 80 9.67 -4.69 10.09
CA LEU A 80 8.77 -4.33 11.18
C LEU A 80 7.84 -5.47 11.60
N GLY A 81 7.72 -6.55 10.82
CA GLY A 81 6.79 -7.65 11.08
C GLY A 81 6.94 -8.26 12.48
N ARG A 82 8.18 -8.58 12.87
CA ARG A 82 8.47 -9.14 14.21
C ARG A 82 8.19 -8.17 15.35
N MET A 83 8.49 -6.89 15.15
CA MET A 83 8.20 -5.86 16.15
C MET A 83 6.70 -5.67 16.33
N HIS A 84 5.96 -5.67 15.22
CA HIS A 84 4.51 -5.53 15.24
C HIS A 84 3.83 -6.72 15.91
N ASP A 85 4.32 -7.96 15.71
CA ASP A 85 3.80 -9.13 16.43
C ASP A 85 3.99 -9.00 17.95
N ARG A 86 5.13 -8.47 18.39
CA ARG A 86 5.37 -8.20 19.82
C ARG A 86 4.44 -7.11 20.37
N GLN A 87 4.13 -6.09 19.57
CA GLN A 87 3.19 -5.03 19.96
C GLN A 87 1.76 -5.59 20.10
N LEU A 88 1.29 -6.35 19.10
CA LEU A 88 -0.02 -6.99 19.12
C LEU A 88 -0.19 -7.92 20.34
N ALA A 89 0.82 -8.75 20.64
CA ALA A 89 0.78 -9.65 21.80
C ALA A 89 0.68 -8.89 23.14
N ARG A 90 1.30 -7.71 23.27
CA ARG A 90 1.20 -6.86 24.47
C ARG A 90 -0.19 -6.26 24.66
N PHE A 91 -0.87 -5.90 23.57
CA PHE A 91 -2.23 -5.37 23.63
C PHE A 91 -3.27 -6.45 23.97
N GLU A 92 -3.08 -7.69 23.53
CA GLU A 92 -3.94 -8.82 23.93
C GLU A 92 -3.79 -9.20 25.41
N HIS A 93 -2.66 -8.86 26.05
CA HIS A 93 -2.36 -9.17 27.46
C HIS A 93 -2.49 -7.96 28.41
N SER A 94 -3.00 -6.82 27.94
CA SER A 94 -3.35 -5.72 28.85
C SER A 94 -4.72 -6.02 29.46
N PRO A 95 -4.83 -6.08 30.81
CA PRO A 95 -6.06 -6.42 31.51
C PRO A 95 -7.16 -5.38 31.31
#